data_AF-A0A1F7HZU6-F1
#
_entry.id   AF-A0A1F7HZU6-F1
#
_cell.length_a   1.000
_cell.length_b   1.000
_cell.length_c   1.000
_cell.angle_alpha   90.00
_cell.angle_beta   90.00
_cell.angle_gamma   90.00
#
_symmetry.space_group_name_H-M   'P 1'
#
loop_
_entity.id
_entity.type
_entity.pdbx_description
1 polymer ?
#
loop_
_entity_poly.entity_id
_entity_poly.type
_entity_poly.pdbx_seq_one_letter_code
_entity_poly.pdbx_strand_id
1 'polypeptide(L)'
;MGTHMHEPQPTPPYDRQKVEAHVNANLLDGKRNPAIWGKRRCGDDRDEQLNAGEAVFGADIGFSAITLATLKDYGAVTSQADWRMQAIATTHSAISQERVYYVHTGKHGQPGVIAGDCGHFKCIQGDETYGLDQVDIQAIRDYMAEMKAAGRLNEVSYEAEHAAGAVVRDFSNRYAIRSRDPNQQTQVFVLQIKRIMINVKKTAVRLGQEFQIDPDELYQKLLTKFNHHTELTRQKLANDLPIFDAIDGDQEGKLVIEDVNPDRPME
;
A
#
# COMPACT_ATOMS: atom_id res chain seq x y z
N MET A 1 -8.00 -25.97 -31.58
CA MET A 1 -8.27 -24.53 -31.41
C MET A 1 -7.13 -23.97 -30.59
N GLY A 2 -6.20 -23.25 -31.22
CA GLY A 2 -5.01 -22.72 -30.56
C GLY A 2 -5.36 -21.52 -29.69
N THR A 3 -4.99 -21.56 -28.42
CA THR A 3 -5.02 -20.41 -27.53
C THR A 3 -3.93 -19.44 -27.97
N HIS A 4 -4.33 -18.34 -28.61
CA HIS A 4 -3.44 -17.20 -28.81
C HIS A 4 -3.12 -16.61 -27.45
N MET A 5 -1.95 -16.96 -26.90
CA MET A 5 -1.35 -16.17 -25.84
C MET A 5 -0.93 -14.85 -26.48
N HIS A 6 -1.59 -13.75 -26.08
CA HIS A 6 -1.10 -12.42 -26.42
C HIS A 6 0.29 -12.29 -25.80
N GLU A 7 1.32 -12.25 -26.64
CA GLU A 7 2.64 -11.83 -26.20
C GLU A 7 2.49 -10.43 -25.58
N PRO A 8 3.02 -10.19 -24.37
CA PRO A 8 3.01 -8.86 -23.79
C PRO A 8 3.72 -7.92 -24.76
N GLN A 9 3.00 -6.86 -25.16
CA GLN A 9 3.59 -5.80 -25.97
C GLN A 9 4.81 -5.25 -25.21
N PRO A 10 5.96 -5.05 -25.88
CA PRO A 10 7.12 -4.48 -25.23
C PRO A 10 6.77 -3.11 -24.65
N THR A 11 6.97 -2.96 -23.34
CA THR A 11 6.79 -1.68 -22.64
C THR A 11 7.71 -0.65 -23.30
N PRO A 12 7.19 0.50 -23.78
CA PRO A 12 8.03 1.51 -24.41
C PRO A 12 9.14 1.97 -23.45
N PRO A 13 10.33 2.35 -23.97
CA PRO A 13 11.44 2.80 -23.14
C PRO A 13 11.01 3.98 -22.25
N TYR A 14 11.30 3.84 -20.96
CA TYR A 14 10.83 4.74 -19.93
C TYR A 14 11.45 6.12 -20.02
N ASP A 15 10.62 7.16 -19.85
CA ASP A 15 11.03 8.56 -19.86
C ASP A 15 10.86 9.16 -18.45
N ARG A 16 11.95 9.25 -17.70
CA ARG A 16 11.98 9.86 -16.35
C ARG A 16 11.37 11.27 -16.35
N GLN A 17 11.54 12.03 -17.43
CA GLN A 17 10.99 13.39 -17.53
C GLN A 17 9.46 13.36 -17.61
N LYS A 18 8.85 12.33 -18.20
CA LYS A 18 7.39 12.15 -18.20
C LYS A 18 6.85 11.79 -16.82
N VAL A 19 7.56 10.92 -16.07
CA VAL A 19 7.20 10.60 -14.68
C VAL A 19 7.32 11.85 -13.81
N GLU A 20 8.41 12.60 -13.95
CA GLU A 20 8.63 13.85 -13.24
C GLU A 20 7.57 14.91 -13.54
N ALA A 21 7.24 15.10 -14.82
CA ALA A 21 6.18 16.01 -15.24
C ALA A 21 4.81 15.56 -14.68
N HIS A 22 4.51 14.27 -14.74
CA HIS A 22 3.27 13.71 -14.21
C HIS A 22 3.16 13.91 -12.69
N VAL A 23 4.20 13.54 -11.93
CA VAL A 23 4.23 13.70 -10.47
C VAL A 23 4.03 15.17 -10.10
N ASN A 24 4.82 16.08 -10.70
CA ASN A 24 4.76 17.51 -10.40
C ASN A 24 3.42 18.16 -10.79
N ALA A 25 2.83 17.79 -11.93
CA ALA A 25 1.53 18.30 -12.38
C ALA A 25 0.38 17.92 -11.42
N ASN A 26 0.58 16.85 -10.65
CA ASN A 26 -0.43 16.29 -9.78
C ASN A 26 -0.13 16.45 -8.28
N LEU A 27 0.89 17.23 -7.93
CA LEU A 27 1.15 17.60 -6.54
C LEU A 27 -0.03 18.38 -5.99
N LEU A 28 -0.52 17.97 -4.82
CA LEU A 28 -1.42 18.81 -4.04
C LEU A 28 -0.61 19.83 -3.25
N ASP A 29 -0.96 21.11 -3.41
CA ASP A 29 -0.43 22.19 -2.57
C ASP A 29 -0.69 21.86 -1.10
N GLY A 30 0.40 21.75 -0.34
CA GLY A 30 0.50 21.14 1.00
C GLY A 30 -0.18 21.90 2.12
N LYS A 31 -1.19 22.74 1.83
CA LYS A 31 -2.04 23.31 2.88
C LYS A 31 -2.80 22.18 3.55
N ARG A 32 -2.54 22.00 4.85
CA ARG A 32 -3.20 20.99 5.71
C ARG A 32 -4.71 21.03 5.48
N ASN A 33 -5.26 20.07 4.74
CA ASN A 33 -6.70 19.86 4.65
C ASN A 33 -7.05 18.62 5.47
N PRO A 34 -7.47 18.76 6.73
CA PRO A 34 -7.74 17.64 7.62
C PRO A 34 -8.72 16.61 7.05
N ALA A 35 -9.62 17.01 6.14
CA ALA A 35 -10.58 16.11 5.48
C ALA A 35 -9.92 15.06 4.57
N ILE A 36 -8.66 15.29 4.19
CA ILE A 36 -7.84 14.37 3.41
C ILE A 36 -6.98 13.48 4.33
N TRP A 37 -6.65 13.95 5.53
CA TRP A 37 -5.63 13.41 6.44
C TRP A 37 -6.07 12.16 7.22
N GLY A 38 -7.35 11.76 7.09
CA GLY A 38 -7.91 10.54 7.66
C GLY A 38 -8.14 9.42 6.64
N LYS A 39 -7.95 9.68 5.34
CA LYS A 39 -8.22 8.70 4.27
C LYS A 39 -6.94 7.95 3.92
N ARG A 40 -6.99 6.61 3.92
CA ARG A 40 -5.93 5.75 3.39
C ARG A 40 -6.38 5.17 2.06
N ARG A 41 -5.45 4.95 1.15
CA ARG A 41 -5.72 4.33 -0.14
C ARG A 41 -4.63 3.33 -0.47
N CYS A 42 -4.93 2.51 -1.46
CA CYS A 42 -3.92 1.70 -2.09
C CYS A 42 -2.97 2.60 -2.89
N GLY A 43 -1.71 2.19 -3.07
CA GLY A 43 -0.79 2.84 -4.02
C GLY A 43 -1.28 2.83 -5.47
N ASP A 44 -2.31 2.03 -5.76
CA ASP A 44 -3.11 2.01 -6.98
C ASP A 44 -3.79 3.37 -7.22
N ASP A 45 -3.56 3.97 -8.39
CA ASP A 45 -3.93 5.36 -8.71
C ASP A 45 -5.15 5.49 -9.65
N ARG A 46 -5.88 4.38 -9.88
CA ARG A 46 -7.00 4.30 -10.83
C ARG A 46 -8.21 5.20 -10.54
N ASP A 47 -8.30 5.86 -9.38
CA ASP A 47 -9.42 6.73 -9.00
C ASP A 47 -9.01 8.10 -8.41
N GLU A 48 -9.29 9.16 -9.16
CA GLU A 48 -9.07 10.57 -8.82
C GLU A 48 -9.74 11.05 -7.53
N GLN A 49 -10.89 10.48 -7.14
CA GLN A 49 -11.68 10.97 -6.01
C GLN A 49 -11.05 10.65 -4.66
N LEU A 50 -10.15 9.65 -4.63
CA LEU A 50 -9.49 9.17 -3.41
C LEU A 50 -7.97 9.37 -3.43
N ASN A 51 -7.42 9.88 -4.54
CA ASN A 51 -6.00 10.18 -4.75
C ASN A 51 -5.39 11.21 -3.78
N ALA A 52 -6.15 11.71 -2.81
CA ALA A 52 -5.66 12.57 -1.75
C ALA A 52 -5.23 11.81 -0.48
N GLY A 53 -5.68 10.56 -0.29
CA GLY A 53 -5.38 9.78 0.91
C GLY A 53 -3.95 9.21 0.95
N GLU A 54 -3.55 8.74 2.13
CA GLU A 54 -2.24 8.12 2.36
C GLU A 54 -2.11 6.83 1.56
N ALA A 55 -1.15 6.78 0.65
CA ALA A 55 -0.93 5.65 -0.24
C ALA A 55 -0.02 4.61 0.43
N VAL A 56 -0.61 3.46 0.77
CA VAL A 56 0.08 2.28 1.30
C VAL A 56 -0.35 1.05 0.52
N PHE A 57 0.52 0.03 0.45
CA PHE A 57 0.19 -1.19 -0.28
C PHE A 57 -1.06 -1.87 0.25
N GLY A 58 -2.03 -2.10 -0.64
CA GLY A 58 -3.30 -2.73 -0.30
C GLY A 58 -4.11 -1.98 0.77
N ALA A 59 -3.84 -0.69 0.99
CA ALA A 59 -4.53 0.12 2.00
C ALA A 59 -4.57 -0.57 3.38
N ASP A 60 -5.74 -0.67 4.01
CA ASP A 60 -5.91 -1.33 5.30
C ASP A 60 -5.67 -2.84 5.27
N ILE A 61 -6.07 -3.52 4.18
CA ILE A 61 -6.00 -4.97 4.11
C ILE A 61 -4.57 -5.48 3.91
N GLY A 62 -3.78 -4.78 3.09
CA GLY A 62 -2.36 -5.10 2.90
C GLY A 62 -1.54 -4.85 4.16
N PHE A 63 -1.82 -3.74 4.87
CA PHE A 63 -1.15 -3.42 6.13
C PHE A 63 -1.40 -4.50 7.20
N SER A 64 -2.65 -4.94 7.35
CA SER A 64 -3.02 -6.02 8.28
C SER A 64 -2.36 -7.35 7.94
N ALA A 65 -2.26 -7.69 6.65
CA ALA A 65 -1.58 -8.90 6.21
C ALA A 65 -0.06 -8.86 6.53
N ILE A 66 0.60 -7.72 6.29
CA ILE A 66 2.01 -7.52 6.65
C ILE A 66 2.21 -7.61 8.17
N THR A 67 1.30 -7.06 8.97
CA THR A 67 1.35 -7.22 10.43
C THR A 67 1.29 -8.69 10.84
N LEU A 68 0.28 -9.43 10.38
CA LEU A 68 0.12 -10.83 10.77
C LEU A 68 1.36 -11.64 10.37
N ALA A 69 1.85 -11.43 9.14
CA ALA A 69 3.06 -12.08 8.65
C ALA A 69 4.26 -11.78 9.56
N THR A 70 4.38 -10.55 10.07
CA THR A 70 5.47 -10.16 10.97
C THR A 70 5.35 -10.82 12.34
N LEU A 71 4.15 -10.88 12.92
CA LEU A 71 3.95 -11.50 14.24
C LEU A 71 4.18 -13.01 14.23
N LYS A 72 3.98 -13.69 13.09
CA LYS A 72 4.31 -15.12 12.96
C LYS A 72 5.80 -15.40 13.15
N ASP A 73 6.68 -14.45 12.83
CA ASP A 73 8.12 -14.57 13.06
C ASP A 73 8.47 -14.66 14.56
N TYR A 74 7.55 -14.29 15.46
CA TYR A 74 7.74 -14.32 16.91
C TYR A 74 7.22 -15.59 17.58
N GLY A 75 6.53 -16.50 16.88
CA GLY A 75 6.12 -17.82 17.36
C GLY A 75 5.18 -17.83 18.59
N ALA A 76 5.69 -17.44 19.77
CA ALA A 76 5.00 -17.36 21.05
C ALA A 76 3.76 -16.44 21.05
N VAL A 77 3.72 -15.44 20.17
CA VAL A 77 2.54 -14.56 20.00
C VAL A 77 1.36 -15.34 19.43
N THR A 78 1.62 -16.32 18.57
CA THR A 78 0.60 -17.04 17.81
C THR A 78 -0.10 -18.15 18.61
N SER A 79 0.37 -18.43 19.84
CA SER A 79 -0.24 -19.45 20.72
C SER A 79 -1.43 -18.93 21.51
N GLN A 80 -1.69 -17.62 21.51
CA GLN A 80 -2.86 -17.04 22.16
C GLN A 80 -4.11 -17.28 21.30
N ALA A 81 -5.25 -17.58 21.94
CA ALA A 81 -6.52 -17.59 21.24
C ALA A 81 -6.80 -16.19 20.65
N ASP A 82 -7.34 -16.13 19.44
CA ASP A 82 -7.76 -14.89 18.76
C ASP A 82 -6.67 -13.84 18.47
N TRP A 83 -5.38 -14.19 18.60
CA TRP A 83 -4.26 -13.26 18.39
C TRP A 83 -4.33 -12.50 17.05
N ARG A 84 -4.89 -13.13 16.00
CA ARG A 84 -5.09 -12.54 14.67
C ARG A 84 -6.01 -11.33 14.74
N MET A 85 -7.20 -11.51 15.32
CA MET A 85 -8.20 -10.45 15.42
C MET A 85 -7.70 -9.31 16.30
N GLN A 86 -7.02 -9.65 17.39
CA GLN A 86 -6.38 -8.68 18.28
C GLN A 86 -5.27 -7.89 17.55
N ALA A 87 -4.40 -8.57 16.80
CA ALA A 87 -3.33 -7.92 16.02
C ALA A 87 -3.88 -6.99 14.94
N ILE A 88 -4.91 -7.43 14.21
CA ILE A 88 -5.59 -6.60 13.19
C ILE A 88 -6.20 -5.37 13.86
N ALA A 89 -6.98 -5.55 14.93
CA ALA A 89 -7.62 -4.46 15.65
C ALA A 89 -6.60 -3.45 16.22
N THR A 90 -5.51 -3.94 16.82
CA THR A 90 -4.44 -3.11 17.38
C THR A 90 -3.72 -2.33 16.29
N THR A 91 -3.37 -2.96 15.17
CA THR A 91 -2.77 -2.30 13.99
C THR A 91 -3.63 -1.13 13.55
N HIS A 92 -4.91 -1.40 13.34
CA HIS A 92 -5.88 -0.41 12.91
C HIS A 92 -6.08 0.74 13.90
N SER A 93 -6.10 0.44 15.20
CA SER A 93 -6.18 1.47 16.25
C SER A 93 -4.94 2.37 16.31
N ALA A 94 -3.77 1.86 15.90
CA ALA A 94 -2.52 2.60 15.89
C ALA A 94 -2.46 3.63 14.77
N ILE A 95 -3.09 3.32 13.62
CA ILE A 95 -2.95 4.07 12.37
C ILE A 95 -4.20 4.86 11.97
N SER A 96 -5.39 4.52 12.48
CA SER A 96 -6.65 5.23 12.19
C SER A 96 -7.19 5.95 13.42
N GLN A 97 -7.19 7.29 13.40
CA GLN A 97 -7.78 8.11 14.48
C GLN A 97 -9.32 8.09 14.46
N GLU A 98 -9.91 8.06 13.27
CA GLU A 98 -11.36 8.10 13.07
C GLU A 98 -12.00 6.72 12.97
N ARG A 99 -11.19 5.65 13.08
CA ARG A 99 -11.68 4.27 13.07
C ARG A 99 -12.44 3.91 11.78
N VAL A 100 -12.20 4.66 10.71
CA VAL A 100 -12.65 4.41 9.34
C VAL A 100 -11.54 3.69 8.58
N TYR A 101 -11.93 2.67 7.83
CA TYR A 101 -11.08 1.77 7.07
C TYR A 101 -11.31 1.95 5.59
N TYR A 102 -10.27 1.71 4.81
CA TYR A 102 -10.28 1.87 3.38
C TYR A 102 -9.67 0.65 2.72
N VAL A 103 -10.44 0.05 1.82
CA VAL A 103 -9.99 -1.01 0.95
C VAL A 103 -10.48 -0.73 -0.46
N HIS A 104 -9.92 -1.41 -1.43
CA HIS A 104 -10.40 -1.32 -2.79
C HIS A 104 -10.54 -2.70 -3.41
N THR A 105 -11.43 -2.80 -4.37
CA THR A 105 -11.52 -3.88 -5.33
C THR A 105 -11.36 -3.29 -6.73
N GLY A 106 -11.20 -4.14 -7.72
CA GLY A 106 -11.22 -3.78 -9.13
C GLY A 106 -12.45 -4.35 -9.83
N LYS A 107 -12.64 -3.94 -11.08
CA LYS A 107 -13.67 -4.41 -12.02
C LYS A 107 -13.78 -5.94 -12.12
N HIS A 108 -12.68 -6.66 -11.93
CA HIS A 108 -12.64 -8.13 -12.01
C HIS A 108 -12.80 -8.79 -10.62
N GLY A 109 -13.14 -8.02 -9.60
CA GLY A 109 -13.39 -8.51 -8.24
C GLY A 109 -14.63 -9.37 -8.15
N GLN A 110 -14.52 -10.47 -7.41
CA GLN A 110 -15.66 -11.33 -7.14
C GLN A 110 -16.72 -10.56 -6.32
N PRO A 111 -18.00 -10.51 -6.75
CA PRO A 111 -19.06 -9.86 -6.00
C PRO A 111 -19.16 -10.38 -4.56
N GLY A 112 -19.24 -9.47 -3.60
CA GLY A 112 -19.37 -9.79 -2.17
C GLY A 112 -18.05 -10.17 -1.47
N VAL A 113 -16.93 -10.29 -2.20
CA VAL A 113 -15.62 -10.54 -1.61
C VAL A 113 -14.90 -9.20 -1.39
N ILE A 114 -14.65 -8.88 -0.13
CA ILE A 114 -13.93 -7.65 0.24
C ILE A 114 -12.52 -7.68 -0.36
N ALA A 115 -12.17 -6.60 -1.06
CA ALA A 115 -10.89 -6.45 -1.76
C ALA A 115 -10.59 -7.59 -2.73
N GLY A 116 -11.64 -8.16 -3.36
CA GLY A 116 -11.56 -9.35 -4.22
C GLY A 116 -10.62 -9.20 -5.42
N ASP A 117 -10.30 -7.96 -5.82
CA ASP A 117 -9.34 -7.66 -6.88
C ASP A 117 -8.29 -6.61 -6.48
N CYS A 118 -7.90 -6.60 -5.20
CA CYS A 118 -6.72 -5.87 -4.74
C CYS A 118 -5.43 -6.62 -5.13
N GLY A 119 -4.66 -6.08 -6.07
CA GLY A 119 -3.39 -6.67 -6.51
C GLY A 119 -2.40 -6.91 -5.38
N HIS A 120 -2.21 -5.94 -4.48
CA HIS A 120 -1.31 -6.06 -3.32
C HIS A 120 -1.68 -7.21 -2.39
N PHE A 121 -2.98 -7.36 -2.09
CA PHE A 121 -3.44 -8.45 -1.24
C PHE A 121 -3.29 -9.81 -1.94
N LYS A 122 -3.57 -9.89 -3.24
CA LYS A 122 -3.31 -11.10 -4.06
C LYS A 122 -1.82 -11.47 -4.06
N CYS A 123 -0.92 -10.49 -4.16
CA CYS A 123 0.52 -10.74 -4.09
C CYS A 123 0.95 -11.31 -2.73
N ILE A 124 0.40 -10.79 -1.63
CA ILE A 124 0.68 -11.33 -0.30
C ILE A 124 0.16 -12.77 -0.16
N GLN A 125 -1.06 -13.04 -0.66
CA GLN A 125 -1.65 -14.38 -0.64
C GLN A 125 -0.87 -15.40 -1.48
N GLY A 126 -0.27 -14.96 -2.59
CA GLY A 126 0.48 -15.81 -3.52
C GLY A 126 1.98 -15.91 -3.21
N ASP A 127 2.46 -15.36 -2.10
CA ASP A 127 3.88 -15.36 -1.77
C ASP A 127 4.15 -16.02 -0.41
N GLU A 128 4.77 -17.20 -0.47
CA GLU A 128 5.03 -18.05 0.69
C GLU A 128 5.95 -17.38 1.74
N THR A 129 6.72 -16.36 1.35
CA THR A 129 7.62 -15.64 2.27
C THR A 129 6.86 -14.86 3.35
N TYR A 130 5.58 -14.53 3.14
CA TYR A 130 4.72 -13.97 4.20
C TYR A 130 4.28 -15.02 5.22
N GLY A 131 4.37 -16.31 4.89
CA GLY A 131 4.01 -17.41 5.77
C GLY A 131 2.54 -17.39 6.21
N LEU A 132 1.65 -16.69 5.49
CA LEU A 132 0.24 -16.59 5.83
C LEU A 132 -0.52 -17.83 5.32
N ASP A 133 -1.33 -18.42 6.20
CA ASP A 133 -2.22 -19.53 5.87
C ASP A 133 -3.66 -19.03 5.63
N GLN A 134 -4.55 -19.94 5.22
CA GLN A 134 -5.95 -19.58 4.96
C GLN A 134 -6.69 -19.07 6.20
N VAL A 135 -6.27 -19.47 7.41
CA VAL A 135 -6.88 -18.98 8.65
C VAL A 135 -6.49 -17.52 8.87
N ASP A 136 -5.24 -17.15 8.59
CA ASP A 136 -4.79 -15.76 8.62
C ASP A 136 -5.58 -14.88 7.63
N ILE A 137 -5.72 -15.36 6.39
CA ILE A 137 -6.46 -14.64 5.33
C ILE A 137 -7.94 -14.50 5.69
N GLN A 138 -8.55 -15.54 6.25
CA GLN A 138 -9.95 -15.50 6.66
C GLN A 138 -10.16 -14.52 7.82
N ALA A 139 -9.27 -14.50 8.82
CA ALA A 139 -9.37 -13.55 9.94
C ALA A 139 -9.32 -12.09 9.46
N ILE A 140 -8.47 -11.78 8.47
CA ILE A 140 -8.43 -10.45 7.85
C ILE A 140 -9.77 -10.12 7.18
N ARG A 141 -10.33 -11.05 6.40
CA ARG A 141 -11.60 -10.85 5.70
C ARG A 141 -12.77 -10.68 6.67
N ASP A 142 -12.82 -11.50 7.72
CA ASP A 142 -13.84 -11.44 8.76
C ASP A 142 -13.80 -10.09 9.48
N TYR A 143 -12.62 -9.63 9.88
CA TYR A 143 -12.47 -8.30 10.47
C TYR A 143 -12.96 -7.18 9.55
N MET A 144 -12.61 -7.23 8.25
CA MET A 144 -13.08 -6.22 7.31
C MET A 144 -14.61 -6.31 7.12
N ALA A 145 -15.19 -7.50 7.12
CA ALA A 145 -16.64 -7.70 7.04
C ALA A 145 -17.35 -7.13 8.27
N GLU A 146 -16.82 -7.33 9.47
CA GLU A 146 -17.31 -6.71 10.71
C GLU A 146 -17.27 -5.18 10.61
N MET A 147 -16.17 -4.61 10.11
CA MET A 147 -16.04 -3.16 9.95
C MET A 147 -17.00 -2.63 8.88
N LYS A 148 -17.27 -3.39 7.82
CA LYS A 148 -18.28 -3.06 6.79
C LYS A 148 -19.68 -3.06 7.37
N ALA A 149 -20.04 -4.09 8.12
CA ALA A 149 -21.34 -4.18 8.80
C ALA A 149 -21.54 -3.06 9.82
N ALA A 150 -20.47 -2.60 10.47
CA ALA A 150 -20.48 -1.48 11.40
C ALA A 150 -20.48 -0.08 10.71
N GLY A 151 -20.51 -0.01 9.38
CA GLY A 151 -20.46 1.25 8.63
C GLY A 151 -19.10 1.97 8.72
N ARG A 152 -18.03 1.24 9.04
CA ARG A 152 -16.69 1.76 9.28
C ARG A 152 -15.69 1.40 8.18
N LEU A 153 -16.06 0.54 7.23
CA LEU A 153 -15.24 0.22 6.05
C LEU A 153 -15.79 0.91 4.81
N ASN A 154 -14.95 1.73 4.18
CA ASN A 154 -15.15 2.23 2.83
C ASN A 154 -14.44 1.29 1.86
N GLU A 155 -15.22 0.55 1.08
CA GLU A 155 -14.71 -0.24 -0.03
C GLU A 155 -14.96 0.51 -1.34
N VAL A 156 -13.92 0.63 -2.14
CA VAL A 156 -13.91 1.40 -3.38
C VAL A 156 -13.77 0.45 -4.56
N SER A 157 -14.60 0.61 -5.59
CA SER A 157 -14.48 -0.19 -6.82
C SER A 157 -13.74 0.62 -7.88
N TYR A 158 -12.60 0.12 -8.34
CA TYR A 158 -11.87 0.69 -9.48
C TYR A 158 -12.34 0.04 -10.78
N GLU A 159 -13.04 0.83 -11.60
CA GLU A 159 -13.61 0.37 -12.88
C GLU A 159 -12.62 0.44 -14.05
N ALA A 160 -11.54 1.21 -13.91
CA ALA A 160 -10.50 1.32 -14.93
C ALA A 160 -9.55 0.10 -14.93
N GLU A 161 -9.03 -0.24 -16.11
CA GLU A 161 -7.93 -1.20 -16.24
C GLU A 161 -6.63 -0.60 -15.69
N HIS A 162 -5.74 -1.46 -15.21
CA HIS A 162 -4.41 -1.06 -14.76
C HIS A 162 -3.52 -0.71 -15.95
N ALA A 163 -3.00 0.51 -15.97
CA ALA A 163 -2.03 0.97 -16.96
C ALA A 163 -0.86 1.72 -16.28
N ALA A 164 -0.53 1.31 -15.05
CA ALA A 164 0.59 1.85 -14.31
C ALA A 164 1.89 1.66 -15.09
N GLY A 165 2.70 2.69 -15.03
CA GLY A 165 3.92 2.81 -15.80
C GLY A 165 5.19 2.86 -14.95
N ALA A 166 5.12 3.42 -13.74
CA ALA A 166 6.25 3.40 -12.83
C ALA A 166 5.79 3.17 -11.40
N VAL A 167 6.75 2.80 -10.54
CA VAL A 167 6.59 2.88 -9.09
C VAL A 167 7.39 4.09 -8.60
N VAL A 168 6.77 4.94 -7.80
CA VAL A 168 7.40 6.13 -7.22
C VAL A 168 7.44 5.97 -5.71
N ARG A 169 8.66 5.91 -5.15
CA ARG A 169 8.93 5.98 -3.72
C ARG A 169 9.00 7.45 -3.31
N ASP A 170 7.93 7.95 -2.75
CA ASP A 170 7.83 9.33 -2.28
C ASP A 170 8.43 9.46 -0.87
N PHE A 171 9.65 10.00 -0.83
CA PHE A 171 10.36 10.37 0.40
C PHE A 171 10.12 11.84 0.77
N SER A 172 9.34 12.58 -0.01
CA SER A 172 8.97 13.94 0.35
C SER A 172 8.03 13.91 1.57
N ASN A 173 7.95 15.03 2.28
CA ASN A 173 6.90 15.24 3.28
C ASN A 173 5.60 15.76 2.64
N ARG A 174 5.42 15.59 1.32
CA ARG A 174 4.27 16.14 0.59
C ARG A 174 3.22 15.06 0.38
N TYR A 175 1.99 15.44 0.63
CA TYR A 175 0.99 14.49 1.12
C TYR A 175 0.15 13.83 0.02
N ALA A 176 0.29 14.22 -1.25
CA ALA A 176 -0.42 13.56 -2.34
C ALA A 176 0.18 13.87 -3.72
N ILE A 177 0.54 12.80 -4.43
CA ILE A 177 0.65 12.78 -5.87
C ILE A 177 -0.67 12.19 -6.36
N ARG A 178 -1.47 12.98 -7.09
CA ARG A 178 -2.65 12.45 -7.79
C ARG A 178 -2.22 11.83 -9.13
N SER A 179 -3.08 11.01 -9.70
CA SER A 179 -3.09 10.80 -11.14
C SER A 179 -4.42 11.36 -11.63
N ARG A 180 -4.40 12.38 -12.50
CA ARG A 180 -5.58 13.10 -13.02
C ARG A 180 -5.98 12.67 -14.44
N ASP A 181 -5.43 11.56 -14.94
CA ASP A 181 -5.80 11.10 -16.28
C ASP A 181 -5.82 9.58 -16.38
N PRO A 182 -6.99 8.94 -16.20
CA PRO A 182 -7.14 7.50 -16.40
C PRO A 182 -6.97 7.07 -17.86
N ASN A 183 -6.89 8.00 -18.83
CA ASN A 183 -6.71 7.72 -20.25
C ASN A 183 -5.25 7.91 -20.73
N GLN A 184 -4.31 8.27 -19.86
CA GLN A 184 -2.89 8.45 -20.24
C GLN A 184 -1.98 7.31 -19.78
N GLN A 185 -0.98 7.05 -20.63
CA GLN A 185 0.12 6.08 -20.47
C GLN A 185 1.11 6.40 -19.31
N THR A 186 0.65 7.06 -18.26
CA THR A 186 1.50 7.62 -17.19
C THR A 186 0.86 7.49 -15.81
N GLN A 187 -0.03 6.51 -15.61
CA GLN A 187 -0.40 6.08 -14.26
C GLN A 187 0.88 5.65 -13.50
N VAL A 188 0.95 5.91 -12.20
CA VAL A 188 2.10 5.52 -11.36
C VAL A 188 1.62 4.94 -10.04
N PHE A 189 2.27 3.87 -9.59
CA PHE A 189 2.12 3.43 -8.21
C PHE A 189 2.88 4.39 -7.30
N VAL A 190 2.21 4.99 -6.33
CA VAL A 190 2.84 5.93 -5.39
C VAL A 190 2.94 5.32 -4.00
N LEU A 191 4.14 5.38 -3.42
CA LEU A 191 4.45 4.84 -2.10
C LEU A 191 4.97 5.96 -1.20
N GLN A 192 4.19 6.33 -0.19
CA GLN A 192 4.57 7.41 0.71
C GLN A 192 5.44 6.89 1.85
N ILE A 193 6.74 6.78 1.58
CA ILE A 193 7.72 6.09 2.42
C ILE A 193 7.71 6.62 3.85
N LYS A 194 7.84 7.94 4.02
CA LYS A 194 7.84 8.56 5.36
C LYS A 194 6.55 8.27 6.13
N ARG A 195 5.41 8.17 5.44
CA ARG A 195 4.14 7.90 6.11
C ARG A 195 3.99 6.42 6.48
N ILE A 196 4.44 5.53 5.60
CA ILE A 196 4.57 4.10 5.91
C ILE A 196 5.41 3.94 7.18
N MET A 197 6.59 4.58 7.27
CA MET A 197 7.46 4.50 8.44
C MET A 197 6.77 5.01 9.72
N ILE A 198 6.07 6.14 9.67
CA ILE A 198 5.29 6.66 10.82
C ILE A 198 4.23 5.66 11.27
N ASN A 199 3.49 5.08 10.33
CA ASN A 199 2.42 4.13 10.61
C ASN A 199 2.99 2.80 11.15
N VAL A 200 4.12 2.34 10.61
CA VAL A 200 4.86 1.18 11.09
C VAL A 200 5.38 1.41 12.50
N LYS A 201 5.96 2.57 12.81
CA LYS A 201 6.42 2.89 14.18
C LYS A 201 5.28 2.93 15.18
N LYS A 202 4.15 3.56 14.85
CA LYS A 202 2.95 3.57 15.70
C LYS A 202 2.42 2.15 15.94
N THR A 203 2.37 1.35 14.89
CA THR A 203 1.92 -0.05 14.94
C THR A 203 2.84 -0.87 15.83
N ALA A 204 4.16 -0.75 15.66
CA ALA A 204 5.16 -1.45 16.46
C ALA A 204 5.05 -1.12 17.95
N VAL A 205 4.88 0.17 18.30
CA VAL A 205 4.67 0.59 19.70
C VAL A 205 3.41 -0.06 20.30
N ARG A 206 2.29 -0.04 19.58
CA ARG A 206 1.02 -0.58 20.07
C ARG A 206 1.04 -2.10 20.18
N LEU A 207 1.54 -2.79 19.16
CA LEU A 207 1.67 -4.24 19.17
C LEU A 207 2.71 -4.72 20.18
N GLY A 208 3.81 -3.99 20.36
CA GLY A 208 4.81 -4.29 21.39
C GLY A 208 4.23 -4.24 22.79
N GLN A 209 3.36 -3.27 23.07
CA GLN A 209 2.59 -3.21 24.33
C GLN A 209 1.62 -4.39 24.45
N GLU A 210 0.86 -4.68 23.39
CA GLU A 210 -0.19 -5.70 23.40
C GLU A 210 0.37 -7.12 23.55
N PHE A 211 1.45 -7.43 22.84
CA PHE A 211 2.02 -8.76 22.73
C PHE A 211 3.33 -8.94 23.50
N GLN A 212 3.74 -7.93 24.27
CA GLN A 212 4.98 -7.94 25.07
C GLN A 212 6.23 -8.21 24.22
N ILE A 213 6.30 -7.57 23.06
CA ILE A 213 7.43 -7.62 22.12
C ILE A 213 8.19 -6.31 22.22
N ASP A 214 9.52 -6.36 22.06
CA ASP A 214 10.32 -5.13 21.92
C ASP A 214 9.81 -4.32 20.71
N PRO A 215 9.30 -3.08 20.92
CA PRO A 215 8.76 -2.27 19.84
C PRO A 215 9.82 -1.83 18.82
N ASP A 216 11.10 -1.78 19.19
CA ASP A 216 12.17 -1.43 18.25
C ASP A 216 12.54 -2.62 17.37
N GLU A 217 12.60 -3.83 17.92
CA GLU A 217 12.75 -5.06 17.12
C GLU A 217 11.56 -5.25 16.17
N LEU A 218 10.34 -5.10 16.69
CA LEU A 218 9.12 -5.24 15.89
C LEU A 218 9.03 -4.20 14.77
N TYR A 219 9.48 -2.97 15.03
CA TYR A 219 9.59 -1.91 14.01
C TYR A 219 10.49 -2.35 12.85
N GLN A 220 11.67 -2.89 13.15
CA GLN A 220 12.62 -3.35 12.12
C GLN A 220 12.07 -4.51 11.28
N LYS A 221 11.39 -5.48 11.91
CA LYS A 221 10.77 -6.60 11.16
C LYS A 221 9.61 -6.15 10.29
N LEU A 222 8.73 -5.28 10.80
CA LEU A 222 7.65 -4.70 10.00
C LEU A 222 8.23 -3.96 8.79
N LEU A 223 9.24 -3.12 9.00
CA LEU A 223 9.88 -2.37 7.93
C LEU A 223 10.52 -3.29 6.87
N THR A 224 11.15 -4.37 7.30
CA THR A 224 11.69 -5.41 6.41
C THR A 224 10.59 -6.02 5.53
N LYS A 225 9.42 -6.35 6.09
CA LYS A 225 8.30 -6.91 5.30
C LYS A 225 7.68 -5.87 4.35
N PHE A 226 7.64 -4.59 4.74
CA PHE A 226 7.23 -3.50 3.84
C PHE A 226 8.22 -3.27 2.69
N ASN A 227 9.53 -3.33 2.95
CA ASN A 227 10.57 -3.29 1.92
C ASN A 227 10.42 -4.45 0.94
N HIS A 228 10.27 -5.67 1.46
CA HIS A 228 10.01 -6.86 0.65
C HIS A 228 8.76 -6.70 -0.22
N HIS A 229 7.66 -6.20 0.35
CA HIS A 229 6.42 -6.00 -0.40
C HIS A 229 6.54 -4.93 -1.50
N THR A 230 7.40 -3.93 -1.30
CA THR A 230 7.73 -2.93 -2.33
C THR A 230 8.38 -3.58 -3.53
N GLU A 231 9.37 -4.43 -3.29
CA GLU A 231 10.06 -5.14 -4.35
C GLU A 231 9.14 -6.15 -5.06
N LEU A 232 8.29 -6.85 -4.31
CA LEU A 232 7.28 -7.72 -4.92
C LEU A 232 6.25 -6.95 -5.76
N THR A 233 5.87 -5.75 -5.34
CA THR A 233 4.97 -4.90 -6.12
C THR A 233 5.62 -4.55 -7.47
N ARG A 234 6.90 -4.20 -7.48
CA ARG A 234 7.68 -3.97 -8.70
C ARG A 234 7.67 -5.18 -9.63
N GLN A 235 8.00 -6.35 -9.09
CA GLN A 235 8.15 -7.58 -9.88
C GLN A 235 6.81 -8.11 -10.40
N LYS A 236 5.80 -8.17 -9.53
CA LYS A 236 4.55 -8.93 -9.78
C LYS A 236 3.36 -8.08 -10.22
N LEU A 237 3.24 -6.84 -9.73
CA LEU A 237 2.08 -5.97 -10.03
C LEU A 237 2.39 -4.92 -11.07
N ALA A 238 3.62 -4.42 -11.06
CA ALA A 238 4.10 -3.47 -12.03
C ALA A 238 4.41 -4.18 -13.38
N ASN A 239 4.80 -5.46 -13.39
CA ASN A 239 5.43 -6.12 -14.55
C ASN A 239 6.81 -5.52 -14.84
N ASP A 240 7.69 -5.50 -13.84
CA ASP A 240 9.05 -4.97 -13.94
C ASP A 240 9.14 -3.48 -14.35
N LEU A 241 8.16 -2.68 -13.94
CA LEU A 241 8.23 -1.22 -14.12
C LEU A 241 9.42 -0.65 -13.35
N PRO A 242 10.02 0.44 -13.87
CA PRO A 242 11.06 1.14 -13.14
C PRO A 242 10.51 1.71 -11.83
N ILE A 243 11.37 1.67 -10.81
CA ILE A 243 11.18 2.41 -9.56
C ILE A 243 11.95 3.72 -9.68
N PHE A 244 11.34 4.81 -9.20
CA PHE A 244 11.99 6.09 -9.00
C PHE A 244 11.82 6.57 -7.56
N ASP A 245 12.73 7.43 -7.10
CA ASP A 245 12.59 8.17 -5.86
C ASP A 245 12.07 9.58 -6.15
N ALA A 246 11.07 10.00 -5.39
CA ALA A 246 10.64 11.39 -5.35
C ALA A 246 11.15 12.03 -4.05
N ILE A 247 11.94 13.10 -4.17
CA ILE A 247 12.47 13.89 -3.04
C ILE A 247 12.09 15.36 -3.17
N ASP A 248 12.15 16.09 -2.05
CA ASP A 248 11.96 17.53 -2.06
C ASP A 248 13.05 18.21 -2.91
N GLY A 249 12.63 18.95 -3.95
CA GLY A 249 13.53 19.76 -4.76
C GLY A 249 14.03 21.01 -4.03
N ASP A 250 15.11 21.59 -4.55
CA ASP A 250 15.80 22.74 -3.99
C ASP A 250 15.03 24.06 -4.14
N GLN A 251 14.13 24.22 -5.13
CA GLN A 251 13.29 25.41 -5.30
C GLN A 251 11.86 25.14 -5.84
N GLU A 252 10.93 26.05 -5.51
CA GLU A 252 9.55 26.18 -6.05
C GLU A 252 8.52 25.08 -5.75
N GLY A 253 8.65 24.30 -4.68
CA GLY A 253 7.56 23.37 -4.33
C GLY A 253 7.34 22.26 -5.36
N LYS A 254 8.39 21.92 -6.13
CA LYS A 254 8.47 20.74 -7.01
C LYS A 254 9.11 19.55 -6.28
N LEU A 255 8.87 18.34 -6.79
CA LEU A 255 9.60 17.13 -6.44
C LEU A 255 10.61 16.82 -7.55
N VAL A 256 11.79 16.36 -7.16
CA VAL A 256 12.79 15.82 -8.09
C VAL A 256 12.59 14.31 -8.16
N ILE A 257 12.51 13.79 -9.39
CA ILE A 257 12.44 12.35 -9.64
C ILE A 257 13.83 11.84 -10.00
N GLU A 258 14.37 10.97 -9.15
CA GLU A 258 15.68 10.36 -9.30
C GLU A 258 15.54 8.86 -9.59
N ASP A 259 16.54 8.29 -10.26
CA ASP A 259 16.69 6.83 -10.26
C ASP A 259 16.85 6.34 -8.83
N VAL A 260 16.43 5.09 -8.55
CA VAL A 260 16.54 4.51 -7.21
C VAL A 260 17.96 4.66 -6.68
N ASN A 261 18.08 5.33 -5.54
CA ASN A 261 19.31 5.31 -4.78
C ASN A 261 19.34 4.00 -3.96
N PRO A 262 20.24 3.05 -4.27
CA PRO A 262 20.32 1.78 -3.52
C PRO A 262 20.74 2.00 -2.06
N ASP A 263 21.41 3.11 -1.78
CA ASP A 263 21.86 3.51 -0.44
C ASP A 263 20.83 4.36 0.30
N ARG A 264 19.62 4.55 -0.26
CA ARG A 264 18.48 5.21 0.39
C ARG A 264 17.48 4.14 0.86
N PRO A 265 17.73 3.49 2.02
CA PRO A 265 16.78 2.55 2.58
C PRO A 265 15.51 3.27 3.06
N MET A 266 14.43 2.52 3.32
CA MET A 266 13.25 3.04 4.02
C MET A 266 13.50 3.27 5.53
N GLU A 267 14.72 3.64 5.95
CA GLU A 267 15.13 3.77 7.37
C GLU A 267 14.89 5.15 7.99
#